data_AF-A0A286IS66-F1
#
_entry.id   AF-A0A286IS66-F1
#
_cell.length_a   1.000
_cell.length_b   1.000
_cell.length_c   1.000
_cell.angle_alpha   90.00
_cell.angle_beta   90.00
_cell.angle_gamma   90.00
#
_symmetry.space_group_name_H-M   'P 1'
#
loop_
_entity.id
_entity.type
_entity.pdbx_description
1 polymer ?
#
loop_
_entity_poly.entity_id
_entity_poly.type
_entity_poly.pdbx_seq_one_letter_code
_entity_poly.pdbx_strand_id
1 'polypeptide(L)'
;MNIVIKININNDRPPFIERVFKGLELVSERPANVLSYYDVTLSDTGQMSIFSVSLTEKQVLKFEECDFVFSENDYPLRKYLLELNIVEDKVDEIMERVINEINDLYFEKKENTLLEIEA
;
A
#
# COMPACT_ATOMS: atom_id res chain seq x y z
N MET A 1 -21.32 -11.31 -1.96
CA MET A 1 -20.11 -12.15 -2.11
C MET A 1 -19.17 -11.77 -0.97
N ASN A 2 -18.51 -12.72 -0.29
CA ASN A 2 -17.57 -12.35 0.77
C ASN A 2 -16.15 -12.30 0.21
N ILE A 3 -15.49 -11.17 0.41
CA ILE A 3 -14.10 -10.93 0.01
C ILE A 3 -13.25 -11.01 1.27
N VAL A 4 -12.24 -11.88 1.23
CA VAL A 4 -11.31 -12.05 2.35
C VAL A 4 -9.92 -11.62 1.93
N ILE A 5 -9.44 -10.53 2.52
CA ILE A 5 -8.15 -9.91 2.22
C ILE A 5 -7.20 -10.14 3.41
N LYS A 6 -6.05 -10.73 3.15
CA LYS A 6 -4.97 -10.91 4.13
C LYS A 6 -3.91 -9.84 3.88
N ILE A 7 -3.47 -9.18 4.94
CA ILE A 7 -2.44 -8.14 4.91
C ILE A 7 -1.30 -8.59 5.81
N ASN A 8 -0.06 -8.59 5.33
CA ASN A 8 1.12 -9.00 6.09
C ASN A 8 2.26 -8.00 5.88
N ILE A 9 3.04 -7.70 6.92
CA ILE A 9 4.27 -6.93 6.78
C ILE A 9 5.27 -7.70 5.90
N ASN A 10 5.99 -6.97 5.05
CA ASN A 10 7.04 -7.50 4.19
C ASN A 10 8.38 -6.84 4.52
N ASN A 11 9.17 -7.53 5.35
CA ASN A 11 10.49 -7.04 5.77
C ASN A 11 11.62 -7.41 4.79
N ASP A 12 11.34 -8.30 3.83
CA ASP A 12 12.33 -8.79 2.88
C ASP A 12 12.40 -7.94 1.60
N ARG A 13 11.47 -6.97 1.45
CA ARG A 13 11.39 -6.10 0.29
C ARG A 13 12.58 -5.12 0.28
N PRO A 14 13.34 -5.03 -0.83
CA PRO A 14 14.39 -4.03 -0.95
C PRO A 14 13.78 -2.61 -0.96
N PRO A 15 14.51 -1.61 -0.45
CA PRO A 15 14.04 -0.23 -0.46
C PRO A 15 13.81 0.26 -1.90
N PHE A 16 12.68 0.93 -2.10
CA PHE A 16 12.36 1.60 -3.35
C PHE A 16 13.36 2.73 -3.58
N ILE A 17 13.82 2.89 -4.82
CA ILE A 17 14.76 3.93 -5.21
C ILE A 17 14.01 5.02 -5.97
N GLU A 18 13.95 6.22 -5.40
CA GLU A 18 13.45 7.42 -6.06
C GLU A 18 14.47 7.92 -7.05
N ARG A 19 14.03 8.11 -8.30
CA ARG A 19 14.83 8.71 -9.37
C ARG A 19 14.16 9.99 -9.84
N VAL A 20 14.90 11.10 -9.77
CA VAL A 20 14.43 12.39 -10.27
C VAL A 20 15.17 12.70 -11.57
N PHE A 21 14.41 12.96 -12.62
CA PHE A 21 14.93 13.31 -13.94
C PHE A 21 14.66 14.77 -14.29
N LYS A 22 15.61 15.41 -14.97
CA LYS A 22 15.43 16.71 -15.62
C LYS A 22 15.57 16.51 -17.13
N GLY A 23 14.42 16.36 -17.81
CA GLY A 23 14.41 15.88 -19.19
C GLY A 23 14.82 14.40 -19.24
N LEU A 24 15.91 14.09 -19.94
CA LEU A 24 16.47 12.72 -20.01
C LEU A 24 17.65 12.50 -19.03
N GLU A 25 18.06 13.53 -18.30
CA GLU A 25 19.18 13.45 -17.36
C GLU A 25 18.69 13.02 -15.98
N LEU A 26 19.28 11.96 -15.42
CA LEU A 26 19.10 11.56 -14.02
C LEU A 26 19.87 12.53 -13.12
N VAL A 27 19.16 13.31 -12.31
CA VAL A 27 19.76 14.34 -11.44
C VAL A 27 19.75 13.98 -9.96
N SER A 28 18.98 12.97 -9.56
CA SER A 28 18.98 12.43 -8.20
C SER A 28 18.56 10.97 -8.21
N GLU A 29 19.29 10.15 -7.46
CA GLU A 29 18.93 8.77 -7.14
C GLU A 29 19.14 8.56 -5.64
N ARG A 30 18.06 8.26 -4.91
CA ARG A 30 18.12 8.05 -3.45
C ARG A 30 17.08 7.01 -3.02
N PRO A 31 17.31 6.30 -1.90
CA PRO A 31 16.26 5.50 -1.29
C PRO A 31 15.03 6.37 -0.97
N ALA A 32 13.84 5.88 -1.29
CA ALA A 32 12.60 6.46 -0.77
C ALA A 32 12.58 6.33 0.75
N ASN A 33 11.89 7.27 1.39
CA ASN A 33 11.62 7.24 2.82
C ASN A 33 10.45 6.27 3.12
N VAL A 34 10.62 5.01 2.72
CA VAL A 34 9.66 3.94 3.05
C VAL A 34 9.96 3.42 4.45
N LEU A 35 8.93 3.42 5.29
CA LEU A 35 8.98 2.95 6.68
C LEU A 35 8.71 1.45 6.76
N SER A 36 7.76 0.95 5.96
CA SER A 36 7.42 -0.46 5.90
C SER A 36 6.67 -0.81 4.62
N TYR A 37 6.75 -2.09 4.23
CA TYR A 37 5.98 -2.67 3.13
C TYR A 37 4.95 -3.65 3.68
N TYR A 38 3.81 -3.78 2.98
CA TYR A 38 2.74 -4.72 3.30
C TYR A 38 2.27 -5.47 2.07
N ASP A 39 2.29 -6.79 2.15
CA ASP A 39 1.74 -7.70 1.17
C ASP A 39 0.25 -7.88 1.39
N VAL A 40 -0.55 -7.60 0.37
CA VAL A 40 -2.00 -7.78 0.36
C VAL A 40 -2.36 -8.93 -0.59
N THR A 41 -3.14 -9.86 -0.06
CA THR A 41 -3.50 -11.13 -0.70
C THR A 41 -5.01 -11.31 -0.62
N LEU A 42 -5.69 -11.48 -1.76
CA LEU A 42 -7.05 -12.00 -1.75
C LEU A 42 -6.98 -13.52 -1.57
N SER A 43 -7.67 -14.05 -0.56
CA SER A 43 -7.40 -15.38 0.03
C SER A 43 -7.35 -16.55 -0.97
N ASP A 44 -8.07 -16.48 -2.08
CA ASP A 44 -8.18 -17.55 -3.08
C ASP A 44 -7.25 -17.40 -4.29
N THR A 45 -6.36 -16.41 -4.27
CA THR A 45 -5.65 -15.96 -5.48
C THR A 45 -4.14 -15.76 -5.33
N GLY A 46 -3.61 -15.87 -4.10
CA GLY A 46 -2.19 -15.65 -3.79
C GLY A 46 -1.84 -14.19 -3.51
N GLN A 47 -0.55 -13.89 -3.34
CA GLN A 47 -0.06 -12.54 -3.07
C GLN A 47 -0.33 -11.63 -4.28
N MET A 48 -1.07 -10.54 -4.07
CA MET A 48 -1.56 -9.70 -5.17
C MET A 48 -0.88 -8.35 -5.26
N SER A 49 -0.66 -7.69 -4.14
CA SER A 49 -0.23 -6.29 -4.15
C SER A 49 0.69 -5.99 -3.00
N ILE A 50 1.52 -4.98 -3.18
CA ILE A 50 2.40 -4.48 -2.15
C ILE A 50 2.08 -3.01 -1.95
N PHE A 51 1.77 -2.68 -0.71
CA PHE A 51 1.57 -1.32 -0.26
C PHE A 51 2.82 -0.88 0.51
N SER A 52 3.13 0.41 0.46
CA SER A 52 4.23 0.99 1.21
C SER A 52 3.72 2.13 2.07
N VAL A 53 4.14 2.13 3.33
CA VAL A 53 3.97 3.25 4.25
C VAL A 53 5.21 4.13 4.10
N SER A 54 5.05 5.37 3.64
CA SER A 54 6.16 6.26 3.33
C SER A 54 5.96 7.67 3.92
N LEU A 55 7.08 8.35 4.25
CA LEU A 55 7.07 9.75 4.64
C LEU A 55 7.19 10.64 3.41
N THR A 56 6.34 11.67 3.32
CA THR A 56 6.50 12.73 2.31
C THR A 56 7.66 13.67 2.67
N GLU A 57 8.22 14.37 1.68
CA GLU A 57 9.36 15.28 1.89
C GLU A 57 9.10 16.36 2.96
N LYS A 58 7.85 16.80 3.13
CA LYS A 58 7.48 17.78 4.17
C LYS A 58 7.55 17.20 5.59
N GLN A 59 7.38 15.88 5.73
CA GLN A 59 7.24 15.17 7.01
C GLN A 59 8.58 14.71 7.58
N VAL A 60 9.59 14.48 6.72
CA VAL A 60 10.98 14.18 7.14
C VAL A 60 11.55 15.27 8.05
N LEU A 61 11.07 16.50 7.93
CA LEU A 61 11.53 17.66 8.72
C LEU A 61 10.76 17.85 10.05
N LYS A 62 9.62 17.18 10.25
CA LYS A 62 8.77 17.29 11.44
C LYS A 62 8.10 15.93 11.71
N PHE A 63 8.73 15.10 12.55
CA PHE A 63 8.25 13.77 12.94
C PHE A 63 6.85 13.73 13.61
N GLU A 64 6.20 14.87 13.84
CA GLU A 64 4.97 14.97 14.64
C GLU A 64 3.66 14.94 13.83
N GLU A 65 3.71 15.03 12.49
CA GLU A 65 2.51 15.04 11.63
C GLU A 65 2.75 14.17 10.38
N CYS A 66 2.51 12.87 10.47
CA CYS A 66 2.71 11.92 9.37
C CYS A 66 1.38 11.63 8.64
N ASP A 67 1.21 12.12 7.42
CA ASP A 67 0.22 11.63 6.45
C ASP A 67 0.90 10.57 5.58
N PHE A 68 0.41 9.32 5.64
CA PHE A 68 0.95 8.24 4.84
C PHE A 68 0.50 8.36 3.39
N VAL A 69 1.45 8.30 2.47
CA VAL A 69 1.16 8.27 1.04
C VAL A 69 1.43 6.86 0.52
N PHE A 70 0.37 6.27 -0.02
CA PHE A 70 0.45 5.02 -0.75
C PHE A 70 0.69 5.34 -2.24
N SER A 71 1.66 4.69 -2.86
CA SER A 71 2.02 4.94 -4.26
C SER A 71 0.86 4.53 -5.19
N GLU A 72 0.24 5.49 -5.87
CA GLU A 72 -0.89 5.28 -6.79
C GLU A 72 -0.60 4.34 -7.98
N ASN A 73 0.68 4.06 -8.26
CA ASN A 73 1.07 3.53 -9.57
C ASN A 73 0.88 2.02 -9.79
N ASP A 74 0.58 1.20 -8.79
CA ASP A 74 0.42 -0.24 -9.01
C ASP A 74 -0.37 -0.93 -7.89
N TYR A 75 -1.71 -0.83 -7.91
CA TYR A 75 -2.55 -1.71 -7.08
C TYR A 75 -3.20 -2.81 -7.94
N PRO A 76 -2.51 -3.93 -8.20
CA PRO A 76 -3.13 -5.11 -8.78
C PRO A 76 -4.45 -5.48 -8.07
N LEU A 77 -4.58 -5.23 -6.76
CA LEU A 77 -5.80 -5.46 -5.99
C LEU A 77 -7.02 -4.76 -6.60
N ARG A 78 -6.93 -3.46 -6.96
CA ARG A 78 -8.06 -2.74 -7.58
C ARG A 78 -8.50 -3.43 -8.87
N LYS A 79 -7.54 -3.76 -9.73
CA LYS A 79 -7.79 -4.44 -11.00
C LYS A 79 -8.48 -5.79 -10.77
N TYR A 80 -7.98 -6.59 -9.83
CA TYR A 80 -8.57 -7.88 -9.50
C TYR A 80 -9.99 -7.76 -8.93
N LEU A 81 -10.25 -6.76 -8.08
CA LEU A 81 -11.60 -6.52 -7.56
C LEU A 81 -12.57 -6.18 -8.70
N LEU A 82 -12.15 -5.35 -9.66
CA LEU A 82 -12.95 -5.05 -10.86
C LEU A 82 -13.15 -6.31 -11.75
N GLU A 83 -12.14 -7.16 -11.90
CA GLU A 83 -12.24 -8.44 -12.63
C GLU A 83 -13.20 -9.44 -11.97
N LEU A 84 -13.44 -9.32 -10.66
CA LEU A 84 -14.46 -10.06 -9.92
C LEU A 84 -15.88 -9.51 -10.10
N ASN A 85 -16.08 -8.54 -11.01
CA ASN A 85 -17.34 -7.83 -11.24
C ASN A 85 -17.87 -7.07 -10.01
N ILE A 86 -16.98 -6.61 -9.14
CA ILE A 86 -17.33 -5.71 -8.04
C ILE A 86 -17.51 -4.30 -8.62
N VAL A 87 -18.59 -3.62 -8.22
CA VAL A 87 -18.89 -2.26 -8.67
C VAL A 87 -17.85 -1.26 -8.18
N GLU A 88 -17.54 -0.25 -9.00
CA GLU A 88 -16.43 0.69 -8.75
C GLU A 88 -16.51 1.39 -7.38
N ASP A 89 -17.67 1.90 -7.00
CA ASP A 89 -17.90 2.51 -5.68
C ASP A 89 -17.52 1.57 -4.52
N LYS A 90 -17.77 0.26 -4.70
CA LYS A 90 -17.44 -0.75 -3.70
C LYS A 90 -15.95 -1.09 -3.70
N VAL A 91 -15.31 -1.06 -4.87
CA VAL A 91 -13.86 -1.19 -4.97
C VAL A 91 -13.17 -0.03 -4.26
N ASP A 92 -13.67 1.20 -4.41
CA ASP A 92 -13.15 2.36 -3.69
C ASP A 92 -13.26 2.19 -2.17
N GLU A 93 -14.42 1.75 -1.67
CA GLU A 93 -14.61 1.44 -0.24
C GLU A 93 -13.63 0.36 0.26
N ILE A 94 -13.44 -0.71 -0.52
CA ILE A 94 -12.51 -1.79 -0.17
C ILE A 94 -11.07 -1.27 -0.11
N MET A 95 -10.66 -0.48 -1.10
CA MET A 95 -9.31 0.09 -1.15
C MET A 95 -9.06 1.03 0.04
N GLU A 96 -10.02 1.88 0.38
CA GLU A 96 -9.95 2.76 1.56
C GLU A 96 -9.81 1.96 2.85
N ARG A 97 -10.59 0.89 3.03
CA ARG A 97 -10.49 0.01 4.20
C ARG A 97 -9.13 -0.69 4.30
N VAL A 98 -8.61 -1.21 3.20
CA VAL A 98 -7.28 -1.85 3.15
C VAL A 98 -6.19 -0.85 3.55
N ILE A 99 -6.27 0.38 3.05
CA ILE A 99 -5.35 1.46 3.41
C ILE A 99 -5.42 1.79 4.90
N ASN A 100 -6.62 1.91 5.46
CA ASN A 100 -6.81 2.19 6.88
C ASN A 100 -6.25 1.09 7.77
N GLU A 101 -6.48 -0.18 7.43
CA GLU A 101 -5.88 -1.28 8.18
C GLU A 101 -4.35 -1.31 8.10
N ILE A 102 -3.76 -0.94 6.96
CA ILE A 102 -2.30 -0.84 6.86
C ILE A 102 -1.76 0.27 7.78
N ASN A 103 -2.46 1.41 7.86
CA ASN A 103 -2.10 2.48 8.79
C ASN A 103 -2.19 2.00 10.24
N ASP A 104 -3.27 1.30 10.60
CA ASP A 104 -3.47 0.77 11.95
C ASP A 104 -2.40 -0.29 12.28
N LEU A 105 -2.12 -1.23 11.37
CA LEU A 105 -1.02 -2.20 11.52
C LEU A 105 0.32 -1.52 11.80
N TYR A 106 0.62 -0.44 11.08
CA TYR A 106 1.86 0.30 11.25
C TYR A 106 1.95 0.95 12.63
N PHE A 107 0.93 1.72 13.04
CA PHE A 107 0.94 2.42 14.32
C PHE A 107 0.86 1.51 15.53
N GLU A 108 0.09 0.43 15.41
CA GLU A 108 -0.06 -0.59 16.46
C GLU A 108 1.11 -1.59 16.46
N LYS A 109 2.03 -1.49 15.50
CA LYS A 109 3.18 -2.40 15.32
C LYS A 109 2.76 -3.87 15.22
N LYS A 110 1.65 -4.13 14.53
CA LYS A 110 1.15 -5.46 14.23
C LYS A 110 1.73 -5.95 12.90
N GLU A 111 1.95 -7.26 12.81
CA GLU A 111 2.58 -7.87 11.63
C GLU A 111 1.57 -8.28 10.55
N ASN A 112 0.32 -8.55 10.90
CA ASN A 112 -0.68 -9.01 9.96
C ASN A 112 -2.12 -8.74 10.44
N THR A 113 -3.05 -8.71 9.49
CA THR A 113 -4.50 -8.70 9.74
C THR A 113 -5.25 -9.45 8.63
N LEU A 114 -6.50 -9.78 8.91
CA LEU A 114 -7.44 -10.38 7.97
C LEU A 114 -8.71 -9.53 7.94
N LEU A 115 -9.05 -9.04 6.76
CA LEU A 115 -10.22 -8.23 6.46
C LEU A 115 -11.28 -9.08 5.77
N GLU A 116 -12.47 -9.13 6.35
CA GLU A 116 -13.65 -9.71 5.71
C GLU A 116 -14.61 -8.60 5.31
N ILE A 117 -14.93 -8.54 4.01
CA ILE A 117 -15.77 -7.49 3.44
C ILE A 117 -16.91 -8.14 2.66
N GLU A 118 -18.13 -7.74 2.97
CA GLU A 118 -19.31 -8.08 2.17
C GLU A 118 -19.35 -7.19 0.93
N ALA A 119 -19.38 -7.81 -0.25
CA ALA A 119 -19.36 -7.19 -1.57
C ALA A 119 -20.59 -7.51 -2.40
#